data_AF-A0A1F3B8I7-F1
#
_entry.id   AF-A0A1F3B8I7-F1
#
_cell.length_a   1.000
_cell.length_b   1.000
_cell.length_c   1.000
_cell.angle_alpha   90.00
_cell.angle_beta   90.00
_cell.angle_gamma   90.00
#
_symmetry.space_group_name_H-M   'P 1'
#
loop_
_entity.id
_entity.type
_entity.pdbx_description
1 polymer ?
#
loop_
_entity_poly.entity_id
_entity_poly.type
_entity_poly.pdbx_seq_one_letter_code
_entity_poly.pdbx_strand_id
1 'polypeptide(L)'
;MMLCVVVVAVMGVAPLAALAQEDIDAILRKLDEVIGFFPPDISSQEQMDEVVKTYTGVKQRLDDLVKASPNDDGVVLKRATLQNMGHNLDLPGAFDGAQEDFWIILDRNPTHEDAIIGLANMWVNASPNYAPGAEGLFKAAQCLHQNVPLEVAQRGLFFAYHYQGRFDEAYNQARFLVQQWPEVEFYRNLVDMAGAKSSTPPKGAPNEPKPTMVACK
;
A
#
# COMPACT_ATOMS: atom_id res chain seq x y z
N MET A 1 -51.28 -27.78 48.20
CA MET A 1 -49.94 -27.31 47.75
C MET A 1 -49.48 -28.23 46.64
N MET A 2 -49.52 -27.76 45.39
CA MET A 2 -48.91 -28.47 44.27
C MET A 2 -48.49 -27.42 43.24
N LEU A 3 -47.21 -27.48 42.89
CA LEU A 3 -46.41 -26.46 42.22
C LEU A 3 -46.87 -26.19 40.77
N CYS A 4 -47.06 -24.93 40.42
CA CYS A 4 -47.04 -24.46 39.03
C CYS A 4 -45.59 -24.50 38.52
N VAL A 5 -45.32 -25.29 37.48
CA VAL A 5 -44.07 -25.21 36.71
C VAL A 5 -44.30 -24.20 35.59
N VAL A 6 -43.68 -23.03 35.71
CA VAL A 6 -43.60 -22.03 34.65
C VAL A 6 -42.48 -22.46 33.70
N VAL A 7 -42.83 -22.86 32.48
CA VAL A 7 -41.87 -23.07 31.39
C VAL A 7 -41.55 -21.71 30.79
N VAL A 8 -40.39 -21.15 31.13
CA VAL A 8 -39.84 -19.97 30.46
C VAL A 8 -39.19 -20.45 29.17
N ALA A 9 -39.85 -20.18 28.04
CA ALA A 9 -39.25 -20.33 26.73
C ALA A 9 -38.21 -19.22 26.53
N VAL A 10 -36.93 -19.57 26.67
CA VAL A 10 -35.83 -18.71 26.24
C VAL A 10 -35.77 -18.80 24.71
N MET A 11 -36.39 -17.84 24.02
CA MET A 11 -36.21 -17.69 22.59
C MET A 11 -34.74 -17.37 22.32
N GLY A 12 -34.06 -18.30 21.65
CA GLY A 12 -32.68 -18.15 21.22
C GLY A 12 -32.57 -16.93 20.30
N VAL A 13 -31.88 -15.91 20.79
CA VAL A 13 -31.34 -14.87 19.94
C VAL A 13 -30.27 -15.56 19.08
N ALA A 14 -30.57 -15.77 17.80
CA ALA A 14 -29.57 -16.23 16.85
C ALA A 14 -28.38 -15.25 16.93
N PRO A 15 -27.15 -15.73 17.18
CA PRO A 15 -26.07 -14.82 17.49
C PRO A 15 -25.67 -14.11 16.20
N LEU A 16 -25.61 -12.77 16.29
CA LEU A 16 -24.85 -11.86 15.41
C LEU A 16 -23.33 -12.19 15.31
N ALA A 17 -22.92 -13.40 15.70
CA ALA A 17 -21.53 -13.80 15.94
C ALA A 17 -20.86 -14.49 14.75
N ALA A 18 -21.48 -14.55 13.57
CA ALA A 18 -20.81 -15.14 12.40
C ALA A 18 -19.69 -14.25 11.83
N LEU A 19 -19.66 -12.95 12.16
CA LEU A 19 -18.58 -12.03 11.81
C LEU A 19 -17.51 -11.90 12.92
N ALA A 20 -17.68 -12.59 14.05
CA ALA A 20 -16.88 -12.37 15.26
C ALA A 20 -15.50 -13.09 15.24
N GLN A 21 -15.12 -13.76 14.15
CA GLN A 21 -13.99 -14.70 14.20
C GLN A 21 -13.14 -14.81 12.94
N GLU A 22 -13.33 -13.93 11.95
CA GLU A 22 -12.29 -13.79 10.92
C GLU A 22 -11.17 -12.88 11.45
N ASP A 23 -9.96 -13.43 11.38
CA ASP A 23 -8.69 -12.73 11.61
C ASP A 23 -8.62 -11.52 10.69
N ILE A 24 -8.35 -10.34 11.27
CA ILE A 24 -8.25 -9.08 10.52
C ILE A 24 -7.24 -9.23 9.38
N ASP A 25 -6.13 -9.94 9.62
CA ASP A 25 -5.07 -10.09 8.61
C ASP A 25 -5.55 -10.92 7.41
N ALA A 26 -6.41 -11.92 7.64
CA ALA A 26 -7.02 -12.67 6.56
C ALA A 26 -8.00 -11.82 5.75
N ILE A 27 -8.78 -10.96 6.40
CA ILE A 27 -9.71 -10.06 5.71
C ILE A 27 -8.94 -9.00 4.90
N LEU A 28 -7.88 -8.42 5.48
CA LEU A 28 -7.04 -7.45 4.78
C LEU A 28 -6.42 -8.05 3.52
N ARG A 29 -5.92 -9.29 3.56
CA ARG A 29 -5.41 -9.99 2.36
C ARG A 29 -6.49 -10.16 1.28
N LYS A 30 -7.70 -10.60 1.67
CA LYS A 30 -8.83 -10.73 0.72
C LYS A 30 -9.22 -9.38 0.09
N LEU A 31 -9.18 -8.30 0.88
CA LEU A 31 -9.45 -6.96 0.38
C LEU A 31 -8.31 -6.49 -0.55
N ASP A 32 -7.05 -6.75 -0.21
CA ASP A 32 -5.89 -6.36 -1.02
C ASP A 32 -5.92 -6.98 -2.42
N GLU A 33 -6.39 -8.23 -2.55
CA GLU A 33 -6.58 -8.90 -3.84
C GLU A 33 -7.56 -8.16 -4.77
N VAL A 34 -8.51 -7.39 -4.21
CA VAL A 34 -9.58 -6.72 -4.97
C VAL A 34 -9.34 -5.21 -5.07
N ILE A 35 -8.90 -4.58 -3.98
CA ILE A 35 -8.81 -3.12 -3.83
C ILE A 35 -7.44 -2.65 -3.34
N GLY A 36 -6.43 -3.52 -3.32
CA GLY A 36 -5.04 -3.18 -2.99
C GLY A 36 -4.36 -2.27 -4.01
N PHE A 37 -4.85 -2.30 -5.26
CA PHE A 37 -4.28 -1.55 -6.39
C PHE A 37 -5.36 -0.75 -7.12
N PHE A 38 -4.93 0.29 -7.84
CA PHE A 38 -5.79 1.09 -8.72
C PHE A 38 -5.50 0.78 -10.20
N PRO A 39 -6.54 0.60 -11.05
CA PRO A 39 -7.96 0.52 -10.67
C PRO A 39 -8.27 -0.78 -9.89
N PRO A 40 -9.30 -0.76 -9.02
CA PRO A 40 -9.71 -1.95 -8.27
C PRO A 40 -10.30 -3.03 -9.20
N ASP A 41 -10.11 -4.30 -8.86
CA ASP A 41 -10.62 -5.46 -9.60
C ASP A 41 -12.07 -5.80 -9.19
N ILE A 42 -12.98 -4.86 -9.49
CA ILE A 42 -14.40 -4.98 -9.19
C ILE A 42 -15.17 -5.20 -10.49
N SER A 43 -15.88 -6.33 -10.55
CA SER A 43 -16.59 -6.82 -11.73
C SER A 43 -18.10 -6.54 -11.71
N SER A 44 -18.68 -6.22 -10.55
CA SER A 44 -20.12 -5.92 -10.43
C SER A 44 -20.44 -4.98 -9.25
N GLN A 45 -21.67 -4.44 -9.26
CA GLN A 45 -22.16 -3.60 -8.16
C GLN A 45 -22.35 -4.43 -6.87
N GLU A 46 -22.76 -5.70 -6.97
CA GLU A 46 -22.89 -6.58 -5.80
C GLU A 46 -21.53 -6.82 -5.14
N GLN A 47 -20.46 -7.01 -5.94
CA GLN A 47 -19.10 -7.13 -5.41
C GLN A 47 -18.65 -5.81 -4.75
N MET A 48 -18.95 -4.66 -5.36
CA MET A 48 -18.68 -3.36 -4.74
C MET A 48 -19.38 -3.22 -3.38
N ASP A 49 -20.66 -3.55 -3.30
CA ASP A 49 -21.44 -3.46 -2.07
C ASP A 49 -20.88 -4.39 -0.96
N GLU A 50 -20.45 -5.60 -1.33
CA GLU A 50 -19.82 -6.55 -0.40
C GLU A 50 -18.45 -6.05 0.08
N VAL A 51 -17.63 -5.51 -0.82
CA VAL A 51 -16.32 -4.92 -0.49
C VAL A 51 -16.50 -3.73 0.46
N VAL A 52 -17.40 -2.80 0.16
CA VAL A 52 -17.67 -1.61 1.01
C VAL A 52 -18.21 -2.03 2.37
N LYS A 53 -19.10 -3.02 2.43
CA LYS A 53 -19.61 -3.58 3.69
C LYS A 53 -18.49 -4.19 4.53
N THR A 54 -17.62 -4.98 3.89
CA THR A 54 -16.47 -5.64 4.55
C THR A 54 -15.48 -4.58 5.05
N TYR A 55 -15.08 -3.65 4.20
CA TYR A 55 -14.24 -2.50 4.53
C TYR A 55 -14.78 -1.76 5.76
N THR A 56 -16.05 -1.37 5.75
CA THR A 56 -16.67 -0.58 6.83
C THR A 56 -16.66 -1.35 8.15
N GLY A 57 -16.97 -2.65 8.11
CA GLY A 57 -16.93 -3.51 9.30
C GLY A 57 -15.52 -3.67 9.89
N VAL A 58 -14.50 -3.87 9.04
CA VAL A 58 -13.11 -3.97 9.49
C VAL A 58 -12.59 -2.62 9.99
N LYS A 59 -12.95 -1.52 9.32
CA LYS A 59 -12.56 -0.17 9.74
C LYS A 59 -13.04 0.13 11.15
N GLN A 60 -14.31 -0.15 11.45
CA GLN A 60 -14.85 0.06 12.80
C GLN A 60 -14.09 -0.75 13.85
N ARG A 61 -13.77 -2.02 13.57
CA ARG A 61 -12.98 -2.87 14.47
C ARG A 61 -11.57 -2.31 14.70
N LEU A 62 -10.91 -1.84 13.65
CA LEU A 62 -9.58 -1.24 13.75
C LEU A 62 -9.62 0.11 14.47
N ASP A 63 -10.64 0.93 14.26
CA ASP A 63 -10.84 2.18 15.02
C ASP A 63 -10.99 1.91 16.53
N ASP A 64 -11.75 0.88 16.90
CA ASP A 64 -11.91 0.46 18.30
C ASP A 64 -10.58 -0.06 18.90
N LEU A 65 -9.80 -0.81 18.12
CA LEU A 65 -8.47 -1.30 18.54
C LEU A 65 -7.45 -0.17 18.70
N VAL A 66 -7.39 0.78 17.76
CA VAL A 66 -6.53 1.97 17.88
C VAL A 66 -6.92 2.78 19.10
N LYS A 67 -8.22 2.94 19.37
CA LYS A 67 -8.68 3.64 20.58
C LYS A 67 -8.27 2.92 21.87
N ALA A 68 -8.30 1.60 21.89
CA ALA A 68 -7.91 0.79 23.05
C ALA A 68 -6.38 0.74 23.25
N SER A 69 -5.63 0.74 22.15
CA SER A 69 -4.17 0.58 22.12
C SER A 69 -3.53 1.59 21.15
N PRO A 70 -3.56 2.90 21.44
CA PRO A 70 -3.15 3.94 20.49
C PRO A 70 -1.65 3.92 20.15
N ASN A 71 -0.85 3.20 20.93
CA ASN A 71 0.59 3.07 20.72
C ASN A 71 1.01 1.75 20.07
N ASP A 72 0.06 0.93 19.61
CA ASP A 72 0.35 -0.32 18.90
C ASP A 72 0.51 -0.06 17.40
N ASP A 73 1.76 0.04 16.95
CA ASP A 73 2.11 0.28 15.54
C ASP A 73 1.52 -0.78 14.61
N GLY A 74 1.39 -2.02 15.06
CA GLY A 74 0.83 -3.09 14.25
C GLY A 74 -0.66 -2.87 13.97
N VAL A 75 -1.41 -2.37 14.95
CA VAL A 75 -2.82 -2.02 14.79
C VAL A 75 -2.99 -0.76 13.93
N VAL A 76 -2.19 0.28 14.20
CA VAL A 76 -2.23 1.52 13.41
C VAL A 76 -1.85 1.26 11.95
N LEU A 77 -0.86 0.40 11.70
CA LEU A 77 -0.44 0.02 10.35
C LEU A 77 -1.55 -0.70 9.61
N LYS A 78 -2.24 -1.65 10.25
CA LYS A 78 -3.39 -2.34 9.65
C LYS A 78 -4.50 -1.37 9.27
N ARG A 79 -4.74 -0.33 10.10
CA ARG A 79 -5.70 0.72 9.77
C ARG A 79 -5.22 1.61 8.62
N ALA A 80 -3.94 1.99 8.59
CA ALA A 80 -3.33 2.72 7.49
C ALA A 80 -3.47 1.96 6.16
N THR A 81 -3.14 0.66 6.15
CA THR A 81 -3.28 -0.22 4.99
C THR A 81 -4.73 -0.33 4.53
N LEU A 82 -5.67 -0.55 5.45
CA LEU A 82 -7.09 -0.58 5.11
C LEU A 82 -7.54 0.74 4.48
N GLN A 83 -7.22 1.87 5.10
CA GLN A 83 -7.62 3.18 4.60
C GLN A 83 -6.97 3.51 3.25
N ASN A 84 -5.73 3.07 2.99
CA ASN A 84 -5.11 3.17 1.68
C ASN A 84 -5.88 2.37 0.61
N MET A 85 -6.34 1.16 0.94
CA MET A 85 -7.25 0.41 0.05
C MET A 85 -8.59 1.14 -0.17
N GLY A 86 -9.12 1.79 0.88
CA GLY A 86 -10.32 2.62 0.78
C GLY A 86 -10.14 3.84 -0.11
N HIS A 87 -8.93 4.40 -0.18
CA HIS A 87 -8.60 5.48 -1.11
C HIS A 87 -8.73 5.04 -2.58
N ASN A 88 -8.36 3.80 -2.93
CA ASN A 88 -8.53 3.26 -4.28
C ASN A 88 -10.01 3.15 -4.72
N LEU A 89 -10.95 3.27 -3.77
CA LEU A 89 -12.39 3.29 -3.98
C LEU A 89 -13.02 4.68 -3.80
N ASP A 90 -12.21 5.73 -3.64
CA ASP A 90 -12.67 7.09 -3.34
C ASP A 90 -13.55 7.17 -2.07
N LEU A 91 -13.31 6.30 -1.07
CA LEU A 91 -14.08 6.34 0.17
C LEU A 91 -13.76 7.62 0.96
N PRO A 92 -14.76 8.35 1.48
CA PRO A 92 -14.55 9.62 2.16
C PRO A 92 -13.54 9.53 3.30
N GLY A 93 -12.54 10.42 3.28
CA GLY A 93 -11.51 10.52 4.32
C GLY A 93 -10.47 9.40 4.33
N ALA A 94 -10.55 8.41 3.43
CA ALA A 94 -9.65 7.27 3.43
C ALA A 94 -8.19 7.66 3.12
N PHE A 95 -7.98 8.58 2.17
CA PHE A 95 -6.64 9.11 1.88
C PHE A 95 -6.01 9.84 3.09
N ASP A 96 -6.75 10.80 3.67
CA ASP A 96 -6.26 11.59 4.79
C ASP A 96 -6.03 10.71 6.04
N GLY A 97 -6.93 9.77 6.30
CA GLY A 97 -6.80 8.85 7.43
C GLY A 97 -5.63 7.89 7.28
N ALA A 98 -5.38 7.35 6.07
CA ALA A 98 -4.21 6.51 5.82
C ALA A 98 -2.91 7.31 6.01
N GLN A 99 -2.86 8.53 5.49
CA GLN A 99 -1.72 9.43 5.64
C GLN A 99 -1.44 9.74 7.12
N GLU A 100 -2.46 10.08 7.89
CA GLU A 100 -2.35 10.33 9.32
C GLU A 100 -1.78 9.12 10.07
N ASP A 101 -2.30 7.92 9.81
CA ASP A 101 -1.83 6.69 10.47
C ASP A 101 -0.39 6.35 10.13
N PHE A 102 0.02 6.48 8.87
CA PHE A 102 1.42 6.28 8.49
C PHE A 102 2.33 7.27 9.21
N TRP A 103 1.95 8.54 9.31
CA TRP A 103 2.73 9.54 10.05
C TRP A 103 2.80 9.27 11.54
N ILE A 104 1.70 8.83 12.17
CA ILE A 104 1.70 8.42 13.59
C ILE A 104 2.75 7.32 13.85
N ILE A 105 2.89 6.36 12.93
CA ILE A 105 3.93 5.32 13.04
C ILE A 105 5.32 5.92 12.83
N LEU A 106 5.51 6.72 11.78
CA LEU A 106 6.82 7.27 11.42
C LEU A 106 7.34 8.30 12.44
N ASP A 107 6.47 9.03 13.12
CA ASP A 107 6.85 9.95 14.21
C ASP A 107 7.42 9.19 15.41
N ARG A 108 6.96 7.95 15.64
CA ARG A 108 7.41 7.09 16.75
C ARG A 108 8.59 6.22 16.36
N ASN A 109 8.59 5.72 15.13
CA ASN A 109 9.65 4.92 14.54
C ASN A 109 9.93 5.39 13.09
N PRO A 110 10.86 6.36 12.90
CA PRO A 110 11.20 6.90 11.58
C PRO A 110 11.80 5.87 10.61
N THR A 111 12.16 4.68 11.10
CA THR A 111 12.72 3.58 10.31
C THR A 111 11.73 2.43 10.12
N HIS A 112 10.44 2.65 10.43
CA HIS A 112 9.41 1.61 10.25
C HIS A 112 9.16 1.35 8.76
N GLU A 113 9.84 0.34 8.22
CA GLU A 113 9.90 0.07 6.77
C GLU A 113 8.51 -0.02 6.11
N ASP A 114 7.57 -0.78 6.68
CA ASP A 114 6.23 -0.94 6.11
C ASP A 114 5.45 0.39 6.03
N ALA A 115 5.63 1.28 7.01
CA ALA A 115 4.97 2.59 7.00
C ALA A 115 5.62 3.53 5.99
N ILE A 116 6.95 3.48 5.84
CA ILE A 116 7.68 4.23 4.81
C ILE A 116 7.20 3.80 3.43
N ILE A 117 7.19 2.50 3.15
CA ILE A 117 6.81 1.93 1.86
C ILE A 117 5.32 2.16 1.59
N GLY A 118 4.45 1.97 2.59
CA GLY A 118 3.02 2.20 2.50
C GLY A 118 2.69 3.64 2.12
N LEU A 119 3.27 4.61 2.83
CA LEU A 119 3.09 6.03 2.55
C LEU A 119 3.67 6.42 1.18
N ALA A 120 4.86 5.92 0.84
CA ALA A 120 5.49 6.20 -0.46
C ALA A 120 4.64 5.69 -1.63
N ASN A 121 4.12 4.45 -1.53
CA ASN A 121 3.25 3.86 -2.53
C ASN A 121 1.92 4.62 -2.64
N MET A 122 1.29 4.99 -1.52
CA MET A 122 0.07 5.79 -1.55
C MET A 122 0.31 7.12 -2.27
N TRP A 123 1.36 7.84 -1.88
CA TRP A 123 1.71 9.13 -2.46
C TRP A 123 2.03 9.09 -3.96
N VAL A 124 2.86 8.14 -4.40
CA VAL A 124 3.26 8.06 -5.81
C VAL A 124 2.09 7.72 -6.73
N ASN A 125 1.08 7.00 -6.22
CA ASN A 125 -0.10 6.61 -6.99
C ASN A 125 -1.25 7.64 -6.90
N ALA A 126 -1.29 8.48 -5.86
CA ALA A 126 -2.38 9.44 -5.66
C ALA A 126 -2.28 10.69 -6.56
N SER A 127 -1.09 11.28 -6.69
CA SER A 127 -0.90 12.50 -7.49
C SER A 127 0.57 12.74 -7.85
N PRO A 128 0.88 13.24 -9.06
CA PRO A 128 2.22 13.70 -9.42
C PRO A 128 2.80 14.74 -8.44
N ASN A 129 1.94 15.51 -7.75
CA ASN A 129 2.37 16.50 -6.77
C ASN A 129 3.05 15.88 -5.54
N TYR A 130 2.75 14.63 -5.21
CA TYR A 130 3.38 13.90 -4.10
C TYR A 130 4.64 13.15 -4.51
N ALA A 131 4.97 13.09 -5.81
CA ALA A 131 6.09 12.31 -6.31
C ALA A 131 7.46 12.70 -5.69
N PRO A 132 7.78 13.98 -5.41
CA PRO A 132 9.00 14.32 -4.68
C PRO A 132 9.04 13.78 -3.24
N GLY A 133 7.89 13.79 -2.55
CA GLY A 133 7.77 13.21 -1.20
C GLY A 133 7.93 11.70 -1.22
N ALA A 134 7.29 11.03 -2.17
CA ALA A 134 7.41 9.59 -2.37
C ALA A 134 8.85 9.18 -2.72
N GLU A 135 9.56 9.96 -3.54
CA GLU A 135 10.99 9.74 -3.82
C GLU A 135 11.81 9.72 -2.52
N GLY A 136 11.59 10.70 -1.64
CA GLY A 136 12.28 10.77 -0.35
C GLY A 136 12.05 9.52 0.50
N LEU A 137 10.81 9.05 0.57
CA LEU A 137 10.45 7.85 1.32
C LEU A 137 11.01 6.56 0.69
N PHE A 138 10.93 6.38 -0.63
CA PHE A 138 11.54 5.20 -1.27
C PHE A 138 13.06 5.18 -1.13
N LYS A 139 13.73 6.33 -1.16
CA LYS A 139 15.16 6.42 -0.83
C LYS A 139 15.41 6.00 0.62
N ALA A 140 14.62 6.49 1.56
CA ALA A 140 14.73 6.12 2.97
C ALA A 140 14.56 4.60 3.16
N ALA A 141 13.54 4.00 2.54
CA ALA A 141 13.31 2.55 2.56
C ALA A 141 14.51 1.78 1.98
N GLN A 142 15.02 2.17 0.81
CA GLN A 142 16.22 1.56 0.23
C GLN A 142 17.41 1.62 1.20
N CYS A 143 17.57 2.72 1.94
CA CYS A 143 18.72 2.91 2.82
C CYS A 143 18.70 2.05 4.08
N LEU A 144 17.55 1.51 4.47
CA LEU A 144 17.47 0.46 5.49
C LEU A 144 18.20 -0.83 5.06
N HIS A 145 18.29 -1.06 3.75
CA HIS A 145 18.92 -2.26 3.14
C HIS A 145 20.35 -2.03 2.64
N GLN A 146 20.91 -0.83 2.87
CA GLN A 146 22.25 -0.45 2.44
C GLN A 146 22.48 -0.72 0.94
N ASN A 147 23.39 -1.64 0.61
CA ASN A 147 23.79 -1.98 -0.76
C ASN A 147 22.96 -3.11 -1.38
N VAL A 148 21.98 -3.66 -0.67
CA VAL A 148 21.06 -4.68 -1.20
C VAL A 148 19.86 -3.98 -1.82
N PRO A 149 19.64 -4.10 -3.14
CA PRO A 149 18.50 -3.45 -3.79
C PRO A 149 17.17 -3.96 -3.23
N LEU A 150 16.34 -3.05 -2.74
CA LEU A 150 14.97 -3.32 -2.31
C LEU A 150 14.03 -3.07 -3.50
N GLU A 151 13.51 -4.13 -4.10
CA GLU A 151 12.74 -4.07 -5.35
C GLU A 151 11.61 -3.05 -5.32
N VAL A 152 10.76 -3.09 -4.29
CA VAL A 152 9.62 -2.18 -4.15
C VAL A 152 10.04 -0.71 -4.10
N ALA A 153 11.16 -0.39 -3.43
CA ALA A 153 11.70 0.96 -3.40
C ALA A 153 12.29 1.37 -4.75
N GLN A 154 13.03 0.48 -5.42
CA GLN A 154 13.60 0.75 -6.74
C GLN A 154 12.53 0.95 -7.82
N ARG A 155 11.45 0.18 -7.74
CA ARG A 155 10.27 0.33 -8.60
C ARG A 155 9.53 1.62 -8.28
N GLY A 156 9.33 1.94 -7.00
CA GLY A 156 8.74 3.20 -6.56
C GLY A 156 9.51 4.42 -7.05
N LEU A 157 10.85 4.37 -7.00
CA LEU A 157 11.72 5.43 -7.50
C LEU A 157 11.56 5.68 -9.00
N PHE A 158 11.35 4.63 -9.81
CA PHE A 158 11.04 4.81 -11.22
C PHE A 158 9.80 5.70 -11.41
N PHE A 159 8.70 5.36 -10.73
CA PHE A 159 7.45 6.12 -10.85
C PHE A 159 7.59 7.53 -10.29
N ALA A 160 8.28 7.69 -9.16
CA ALA A 160 8.53 8.99 -8.58
C ALA A 160 9.31 9.91 -9.54
N TYR A 161 10.36 9.40 -10.22
CA TYR A 161 11.09 10.16 -11.24
C TYR A 161 10.22 10.45 -12.47
N HIS A 162 9.49 9.44 -12.95
CA HIS A 162 8.64 9.57 -14.14
C HIS A 162 7.56 10.64 -13.94
N TYR A 163 6.87 10.65 -12.80
CA TYR A 163 5.82 11.65 -12.50
C TYR A 163 6.37 13.05 -12.26
N GLN A 164 7.65 13.18 -11.86
CA GLN A 164 8.35 14.46 -11.81
C GLN A 164 8.84 14.93 -13.20
N GLY A 165 8.63 14.16 -14.27
CA GLY A 165 9.16 14.46 -15.61
C GLY A 165 10.67 14.25 -15.74
N ARG A 166 11.30 13.61 -14.76
CA ARG A 166 12.74 13.31 -14.70
C ARG A 166 13.04 12.03 -15.50
N PHE A 167 12.81 12.11 -16.81
CA PHE A 167 12.82 10.93 -17.69
C PHE A 167 14.19 10.26 -17.84
N ASP A 168 15.28 11.02 -17.71
CA ASP A 168 16.64 10.44 -17.72
C ASP A 168 16.88 9.57 -16.49
N GLU A 169 16.50 10.04 -15.29
CA GLU A 169 16.58 9.25 -14.06
C GLU A 169 15.61 8.07 -14.09
N ALA A 170 14.38 8.27 -14.56
CA ALA A 170 13.41 7.18 -14.72
C ALA A 170 13.95 6.11 -15.69
N TYR A 171 14.54 6.50 -16.81
CA TYR A 171 15.11 5.56 -17.78
C TYR A 171 16.27 4.76 -17.20
N ASN A 172 17.19 5.43 -16.49
CA ASN A 172 18.29 4.75 -15.80
C ASN A 172 17.78 3.81 -14.70
N GLN A 173 16.75 4.21 -13.97
CA GLN A 173 16.12 3.38 -12.94
C GLN A 173 15.42 2.15 -13.54
N ALA A 174 14.73 2.29 -14.67
CA ALA A 174 14.14 1.15 -15.38
C ALA A 174 15.20 0.16 -15.88
N ARG A 175 16.33 0.66 -16.41
CA ARG A 175 17.46 -0.17 -16.81
C ARG A 175 18.08 -0.90 -15.61
N PHE A 176 18.15 -0.23 -14.45
CA PHE A 176 18.58 -0.86 -13.20
C PHE A 176 17.64 -2.01 -12.80
N LEU A 177 16.33 -1.80 -12.85
CA LEU A 177 15.32 -2.83 -12.55
C LEU A 177 15.48 -4.07 -13.44
N VAL A 178 15.61 -3.89 -14.76
CA VAL A 178 15.84 -5.00 -15.70
C VAL A 178 17.16 -5.74 -15.44
N GLN A 179 18.19 -5.03 -14.93
CA GLN A 179 19.46 -5.66 -14.58
C GLN A 179 19.35 -6.54 -13.33
N GLN A 180 18.63 -6.08 -12.30
CA GLN A 180 18.52 -6.79 -11.03
C GLN A 180 17.47 -7.91 -11.05
N TRP A 181 16.35 -7.67 -11.75
CA TRP A 181 15.21 -8.58 -11.86
C TRP A 181 14.84 -8.83 -13.33
N PRO A 182 15.72 -9.51 -14.11
CA PRO A 182 15.55 -9.68 -15.56
C PRO A 182 14.35 -10.54 -15.96
N GLU A 183 13.82 -11.34 -15.03
CA GLU A 183 12.64 -12.20 -15.18
C GLU A 183 11.32 -11.44 -15.10
N VAL A 184 11.31 -10.24 -14.51
CA VAL A 184 10.10 -9.41 -14.41
C VAL A 184 9.89 -8.67 -15.74
N GLU A 185 9.10 -9.26 -16.63
CA GLU A 185 8.87 -8.74 -17.99
C GLU A 185 8.38 -7.29 -18.00
N PHE A 186 7.57 -6.90 -17.00
CA PHE A 186 7.06 -5.54 -16.84
C PHE A 186 8.17 -4.48 -16.83
N TYR A 187 9.36 -4.78 -16.31
CA TYR A 187 10.46 -3.80 -16.25
C TYR A 187 11.00 -3.41 -17.63
N ARG A 188 10.83 -4.25 -18.65
CA ARG A 188 11.17 -3.87 -20.03
C ARG A 188 10.22 -2.78 -20.55
N ASN A 189 8.93 -2.87 -20.20
CA ASN A 189 7.95 -1.84 -20.58
C ASN A 189 8.29 -0.48 -19.94
N LEU A 190 8.86 -0.48 -18.72
CA LEU A 190 9.31 0.75 -18.06
C LEU A 190 10.49 1.41 -18.80
N VAL A 191 11.40 0.60 -19.36
CA VAL A 191 12.52 1.09 -20.17
C VAL A 191 11.99 1.79 -21.42
N ASP A 192 11.03 1.19 -22.11
CA ASP A 192 10.44 1.77 -23.32
C ASP A 192 9.65 3.05 -22.98
N MET A 193 8.87 3.03 -21.89
CA MET A 193 8.07 4.15 -21.40
C MET A 193 8.92 5.40 -21.12
N ALA A 194 10.00 5.26 -20.35
CA ALA A 194 10.88 6.39 -20.04
C ALA A 194 11.82 6.74 -21.22
N GLY A 195 12.27 5.73 -21.97
CA GLY A 195 13.20 5.89 -23.08
C GLY A 195 12.66 6.76 -24.21
N ALA A 196 11.35 6.70 -24.47
CA ALA A 196 10.69 7.54 -25.47
C ALA A 196 10.84 9.06 -25.23
N LYS A 197 11.16 9.47 -24.00
CA LYS A 197 11.32 10.88 -23.59
C LYS A 197 12.70 11.19 -22.99
N SER A 198 13.57 10.19 -22.91
CA SER A 198 14.90 10.29 -22.32
C SER A 198 15.89 10.91 -23.31
N SER A 199 16.83 11.70 -22.80
CA SER A 199 18.00 12.17 -23.57
C SER A 199 19.17 11.18 -23.49
N THR A 200 19.09 10.22 -22.56
CA THR A 200 20.10 9.18 -22.34
C THR A 200 20.19 8.25 -23.55
N PRO A 201 21.41 7.93 -24.05
CA PRO A 201 21.59 7.04 -25.18
C PRO A 201 20.96 5.65 -24.95
N PRO A 202 20.43 5.02 -26.01
CA PRO A 202 19.82 3.71 -25.90
C PRO A 202 20.83 2.62 -25.54
N LYS A 203 20.31 1.49 -25.05
CA LYS A 203 21.10 0.32 -24.68
C LYS A 203 22.00 -0.16 -25.82
N GLY A 204 23.29 -0.39 -25.53
CA GLY A 204 24.33 -0.80 -26.48
C GLY A 204 25.16 0.34 -27.07
N ALA A 205 24.93 1.59 -26.65
CA ALA A 205 25.73 2.72 -27.12
C ALA A 205 27.20 2.62 -26.59
N PRO A 206 28.20 3.07 -27.37
CA PRO A 206 29.63 2.92 -27.02
C PRO A 206 30.06 3.50 -25.66
N ASN A 207 29.26 4.41 -25.09
CA ASN A 207 29.52 5.08 -23.80
C ASN A 207 28.33 4.98 -22.84
N GLU A 208 27.52 3.92 -22.95
CA GLU A 208 26.36 3.71 -22.08
C GLU A 208 26.80 3.52 -20.62
N PRO A 209 26.46 4.43 -19.68
CA PRO A 209 26.76 4.21 -18.28
C PRO A 209 25.96 3.01 -17.76
N LYS A 210 26.63 2.18 -16.95
CA LYS A 210 25.96 1.11 -16.22
C LYS A 210 24.95 1.74 -15.24
N PRO A 211 23.69 1.30 -15.24
CA PRO A 211 22.73 1.83 -14.30
C PRO A 211 23.16 1.37 -12.89
N THR A 212 23.03 2.28 -11.92
CA THR A 212 23.43 2.02 -10.54
C THR A 212 22.26 2.31 -9.62
N MET A 213 22.25 1.64 -8.47
CA MET A 213 21.29 1.89 -7.42
C MET A 213 21.45 3.33 -6.92
N VAL A 214 20.33 3.97 -6.56
CA VAL A 214 20.35 5.27 -5.90
C VAL A 214 21.17 5.19 -4.62
N ALA A 215 22.15 6.08 -4.49
CA ALA A 215 23.02 6.13 -3.32
C ALA A 215 22.26 6.65 -2.09
N CYS A 216 22.51 6.02 -0.95
CA CYS A 216 22.18 6.55 0.36
C CYS A 216 23.14 7.68 0.71
N LYS A 217 22.62 8.89 0.87
CA LYS A 217 23.37 10.07 1.28
C LYS A 217 22.87 10.53 2.64
#